data_AF-A0A7G9RSI2-F1
#
_entry.id   AF-A0A7G9RSI2-F1
#
_cell.length_a   1.000
_cell.length_b   1.000
_cell.length_c   1.000
_cell.angle_alpha   90.00
_cell.angle_beta   90.00
_cell.angle_gamma   90.00
#
_symmetry.space_group_name_H-M   'P 1'
#
loop_
_entity.id
_entity.type
_entity.pdbx_description
1 polymer ?
#
loop_
_entity_poly.entity_id
_entity_poly.type
_entity_poly.pdbx_seq_one_letter_code
_entity_poly.pdbx_strand_id
1 'polypeptide(L)'
;MSAKTFSRDFALGQTKKLRRMRQPLVMQLPPPTPRNHVAHALTLRASSGAAGKHIRSQGAQRRADKVALRKQTADIRSLKNQD
;
A
#
# COMPACT_ATOMS: atom_id res chain seq x y z
N MET A 1 -33.37 4.46 -45.35
CA MET A 1 -33.12 5.50 -44.32
C MET A 1 -33.39 4.90 -42.95
N SER A 2 -32.38 4.83 -42.07
CA SER A 2 -32.56 4.32 -40.70
C SER A 2 -33.03 5.46 -39.79
N ALA A 3 -34.21 5.31 -39.18
CA ALA A 3 -34.73 6.30 -38.25
C ALA A 3 -33.94 6.25 -36.93
N LYS A 4 -33.32 7.36 -36.56
CA LYS A 4 -32.72 7.53 -35.24
C LYS A 4 -33.86 7.64 -34.23
N THR A 5 -34.21 6.54 -33.58
CA THR A 5 -35.23 6.53 -32.53
C THR A 5 -34.70 7.29 -31.32
N PHE A 6 -35.22 8.50 -31.09
CA PHE A 6 -34.88 9.27 -29.90
C PHE A 6 -35.59 8.68 -28.68
N SER A 7 -34.89 8.61 -27.55
CA SER A 7 -35.47 8.10 -26.31
C SER A 7 -36.52 9.07 -25.76
N ARG A 8 -37.50 8.55 -25.02
CA ARG A 8 -38.56 9.34 -24.37
C ARG A 8 -38.00 10.46 -23.48
N ASP A 9 -36.90 10.19 -22.78
CA ASP A 9 -36.22 11.18 -21.94
C ASP A 9 -35.58 12.32 -22.74
N PHE A 10 -35.21 12.10 -24.01
CA PHE A 10 -34.74 13.16 -24.91
C PHE A 10 -35.88 14.09 -25.31
N ALA A 11 -37.04 13.51 -25.66
CA ALA A 11 -38.24 14.28 -26.00
C ALA A 11 -38.76 15.14 -24.82
N LEU A 12 -38.58 14.67 -23.58
CA LEU A 12 -38.94 15.39 -22.36
C LEU A 12 -37.87 16.40 -21.89
N GLY A 13 -36.82 16.64 -22.67
CA GLY A 13 -35.75 17.60 -22.34
C GLY A 13 -34.84 17.18 -21.19
N GLN A 14 -34.92 15.93 -20.73
CA GLN A 14 -34.16 15.40 -19.59
C GLN A 14 -32.72 14.99 -19.98
N THR A 15 -32.01 15.92 -20.63
CA THR A 15 -30.66 15.70 -21.19
C THR A 15 -29.62 15.30 -20.14
N LYS A 16 -29.77 15.78 -18.89
CA LYS A 16 -28.89 15.42 -17.77
C LYS A 16 -28.98 13.93 -17.40
N LYS A 17 -30.17 13.33 -17.47
CA LYS A 17 -30.39 11.90 -17.18
C LYS A 17 -29.72 11.03 -18.24
N LEU A 18 -29.86 11.40 -19.51
CA LEU A 18 -29.16 10.75 -20.62
C LEU A 18 -27.65 10.88 -20.51
N ARG A 19 -27.13 12.05 -20.09
CA ARG A 19 -25.70 12.27 -19.85
C ARG A 19 -25.15 11.43 -18.70
N ARG A 20 -25.91 11.25 -17.61
CA ARG A 20 -25.52 10.39 -16.49
C ARG A 20 -25.42 8.92 -16.91
N MET A 21 -26.33 8.47 -17.78
CA MET A 21 -26.29 7.12 -18.34
C MET A 21 -25.13 6.91 -19.32
N ARG A 22 -24.64 7.98 -19.97
CA ARG A 22 -23.49 7.95 -20.89
C ARG A 22 -22.13 8.08 -20.21
N GLN A 23 -22.08 8.21 -18.88
CA GLN A 23 -20.80 8.18 -18.18
C GLN A 23 -20.16 6.81 -18.43
N PRO A 24 -18.96 6.73 -19.04
CA PRO A 24 -18.23 5.48 -19.01
C PRO A 24 -17.97 5.19 -17.54
N LEU A 25 -18.53 4.07 -17.05
CA LEU A 25 -18.03 3.42 -15.84
C LEU A 25 -16.57 3.08 -16.16
N VAL A 26 -15.67 4.02 -15.86
CA VAL A 26 -14.23 3.78 -16.00
C VAL A 26 -13.94 2.71 -14.96
N MET A 27 -13.85 1.47 -15.44
CA MET A 27 -13.43 0.34 -14.64
C MET A 27 -12.04 0.67 -14.13
N GLN A 28 -11.95 1.03 -12.84
CA GLN A 28 -10.66 1.22 -12.17
C GLN A 28 -10.05 -0.15 -11.99
N LEU A 29 -9.36 -0.62 -13.03
CA LEU A 29 -8.60 -1.85 -12.96
C LEU A 29 -7.31 -1.56 -12.19
N PRO A 30 -6.93 -2.40 -11.22
CA PRO A 30 -5.63 -2.27 -10.59
C PRO A 30 -4.53 -2.30 -11.67
N PRO A 31 -3.45 -1.53 -11.48
CA PRO A 31 -2.39 -1.42 -12.47
C PRO A 31 -1.82 -2.80 -12.81
N PRO A 32 -1.45 -3.05 -14.08
CA PRO A 32 -0.94 -4.34 -14.50
C PRO A 32 0.32 -4.69 -13.72
N THR A 33 0.50 -5.98 -13.43
CA THR A 33 1.70 -6.45 -12.74
C THR A 33 2.95 -6.09 -13.53
N PRO A 34 4.04 -5.69 -12.87
CA PRO A 34 5.26 -5.27 -13.56
C PRO A 34 5.82 -6.45 -14.34
N ARG A 35 6.07 -6.24 -15.65
CA ARG A 35 6.66 -7.25 -16.56
C ARG A 35 8.08 -7.68 -16.14
N ASN A 36 8.75 -6.84 -15.36
CA ASN A 36 10.07 -7.15 -14.82
C ASN A 36 9.93 -8.06 -13.59
N HIS A 37 10.47 -9.28 -13.67
CA HIS A 37 10.45 -10.27 -12.58
C HIS A 37 11.07 -9.75 -11.28
N VAL A 38 12.11 -8.91 -11.37
CA VAL A 38 12.75 -8.30 -10.19
C VAL A 38 11.79 -7.32 -9.51
N ALA A 39 11.14 -6.45 -10.29
CA ALA A 39 10.13 -5.53 -9.76
C ALA A 39 8.93 -6.30 -9.16
N HIS A 40 8.51 -7.40 -9.80
CA HIS A 40 7.46 -8.27 -9.29
C HIS A 40 7.86 -8.90 -7.94
N ALA A 41 9.06 -9.44 -7.83
CA ALA A 41 9.59 -10.00 -6.58
C ALA A 41 9.71 -8.95 -5.47
N LEU A 42 10.12 -7.72 -5.79
CA LEU A 42 10.15 -6.61 -4.83
C LEU A 42 8.74 -6.23 -4.35
N THR A 43 7.76 -6.18 -5.26
CA THR A 43 6.36 -5.86 -4.91
C THR A 43 5.77 -6.95 -4.01
N LEU A 44 5.99 -8.22 -4.32
CA LEU A 44 5.57 -9.36 -3.49
C LEU A 44 6.28 -9.39 -2.12
N ARG A 45 7.57 -9.05 -2.09
CA ARG A 45 8.32 -8.93 -0.84
C ARG A 45 7.77 -7.81 0.05
N ALA A 46 7.37 -6.69 -0.55
CA ALA A 46 6.74 -5.58 0.16
C ALA A 46 5.34 -5.93 0.67
N SER A 47 4.52 -6.61 -0.15
CA SER A 47 3.15 -6.98 0.23
C SER A 47 3.06 -8.13 1.21
N SER A 48 3.97 -9.12 1.13
CA SER A 48 3.94 -10.32 1.97
C SER A 48 4.24 -10.05 3.45
N GLY A 49 4.66 -8.83 3.82
CA GLY A 49 5.12 -8.52 5.16
C GLY A 49 6.28 -9.42 5.63
N ALA A 50 6.85 -10.26 4.77
CA ALA A 50 7.94 -11.17 5.10
C ALA A 50 9.30 -10.47 5.07
N ALA A 51 9.35 -9.27 4.43
CA ALA A 51 10.47 -8.36 4.54
C ALA A 51 10.79 -8.12 6.01
N GLY A 52 11.97 -8.58 6.42
CA GLY A 52 12.43 -8.40 7.78
C GLY A 52 11.72 -9.23 8.85
N LYS A 53 11.02 -10.32 8.50
CA LYS A 53 10.45 -11.26 9.49
C LYS A 53 11.50 -11.81 10.48
N HIS A 54 12.74 -11.98 10.02
CA HIS A 54 13.86 -12.42 10.85
C HIS A 54 14.34 -11.32 11.82
N ILE A 55 14.23 -10.03 11.44
CA ILE A 55 14.52 -8.88 12.30
C ILE A 55 13.44 -8.71 13.37
N ARG A 56 12.19 -9.07 13.07
CA ARG A 56 11.06 -9.10 14.03
C ARG A 56 10.93 -10.42 14.79
N SER A 57 11.89 -11.34 14.64
CA SER A 57 11.86 -12.59 15.39
C SER A 57 12.15 -12.32 16.88
N GLN A 58 11.55 -13.09 17.78
CA GLN A 58 11.80 -12.96 19.23
C GLN A 58 13.30 -12.99 19.58
N GLY A 59 14.11 -13.77 18.85
CA GLY A 59 15.55 -13.86 19.04
C GLY A 59 16.31 -12.58 18.64
N ALA A 60 15.83 -11.85 17.63
CA ALA A 60 16.39 -10.55 17.25
C ALA A 60 16.03 -9.48 18.29
N GLN A 61 14.78 -9.47 18.78
CA GLN A 61 14.36 -8.56 19.86
C GLN A 61 15.19 -8.78 21.13
N ARG A 62 15.34 -10.03 21.59
CA ARG A 62 16.17 -10.37 22.76
C ARG A 62 17.63 -9.90 22.62
N ARG A 63 18.19 -9.93 21.41
CA ARG A 63 19.55 -9.42 21.15
C ARG A 63 19.61 -7.90 21.22
N ALA A 64 18.62 -7.20 20.66
CA ALA A 64 18.50 -5.75 20.77
C ALA A 64 18.36 -5.32 22.24
N ASP A 65 17.49 -5.99 23.01
CA ASP A 65 17.27 -5.70 24.44
C ASP A 65 18.55 -5.91 25.26
N LYS A 66 19.29 -6.99 25.01
CA LYS A 66 20.59 -7.23 25.67
C LYS A 66 21.61 -6.14 25.36
N VAL A 67 21.67 -5.66 24.12
CA VAL A 67 22.58 -4.58 23.74
C VAL A 67 22.18 -3.26 24.40
N ALA A 68 20.89 -2.93 24.42
CA ALA A 68 20.39 -1.73 25.10
C ALA A 68 20.69 -1.75 26.60
N LEU A 69 20.47 -2.89 27.27
CA LEU A 69 20.78 -3.06 28.69
C LEU A 69 22.29 -2.98 28.97
N ARG A 70 23.13 -3.52 28.08
CA ARG A 70 24.58 -3.39 28.17
C ARG A 70 25.06 -1.95 28.01
N LYS A 71 24.44 -1.17 27.14
CA LYS A 71 24.75 0.26 26.98
C LYS A 71 24.40 1.03 28.25
N GLN A 72 23.17 0.87 28.75
CA GLN A 72 22.73 1.52 29.99
C GLN A 72 23.63 1.20 31.18
N THR A 73 24.04 -0.06 31.33
CA THR A 73 24.94 -0.47 32.42
C THR A 73 26.36 0.07 32.25
N ALA A 74 26.85 0.20 31.02
CA ALA A 74 28.13 0.85 30.74
C ALA A 74 28.08 2.36 31.03
N ASP A 75 27.00 3.04 30.63
CA ASP A 75 26.78 4.47 30.87
C ASP A 75 26.68 4.77 32.38
N ILE A 76 25.96 3.93 33.13
CA ILE A 76 25.89 4.05 34.61
C ILE A 76 27.27 3.88 35.24
N ARG A 77 28.07 2.92 34.76
CA ARG A 77 29.43 2.70 35.27
C ARG A 77 30.35 3.87 34.94
N SER A 78 30.24 4.47 33.76
CA SER A 78 31.07 5.63 33.42
C SER A 78 30.74 6.85 34.29
N LEU A 79 29.46 7.06 34.62
CA LEU A 79 29.03 8.14 35.51
C LEU A 79 29.60 7.96 36.93
N LYS A 80 29.63 6.72 37.44
CA LYS A 80 30.16 6.42 38.78
C LYS A 80 31.69 6.57 38.91
N ASN A 81 32.41 6.56 37.79
CA ASN A 81 33.87 6.69 37.77
C ASN A 81 34.35 8.14 37.53
N GLN A 82 33.42 9.11 37.49
CA GLN A 82 33.72 10.53 37.30
C GLN A 82 33.63 11.36 38.60
N ASP A 83 33.26 10.72 39.72
CA ASP A 83 33.34 11.26 41.09
C ASP A 83 34.58 10.71 41.82
#